data_AF-A0A3D1H153-F1
#
_entry.id   AF-A0A3D1H153-F1
#
_cell.length_a   1.000
_cell.length_b   1.000
_cell.length_c   1.000
_cell.angle_alpha   90.00
_cell.angle_beta   90.00
_cell.angle_gamma   90.00
#
_symmetry.space_group_name_H-M   'P 1'
#
loop_
_entity.id
_entity.type
_entity.pdbx_description
1 polymer ?
#
loop_
_entity_poly.entity_id
_entity_poly.type
_entity_poly.pdbx_seq_one_letter_code
_entity_poly.pdbx_strand_id
1 'polypeptide(L)'
;MAFMAVTLLLCSACELKFKPNEEAEAAVLSVQRYDRLESRYLTTGDFSALQQMNTDYPIETRTLIEKMLQLGTITDANISNRFLMFYQDSTLQALIADAEAEYANMDDINQQLKESFERLNAWMPELQQPSFYAQIGALDQSIVVGEHSVGISLDKYMGSEYPLYKKFYTAQQRATMSRTYIVPDCLTFYLLSIYPMDDFDNRSQLDRDLHMGKIMWVVNKAMNKEVFTTSYVKTISSYLKRNPKITVRQLLECKDDSPIKALHKD
;
A
#
# COMPACT_ATOMS: atom_id res chain seq x y z
N MET A 1 9.52 -39.46 58.84
CA MET A 1 8.36 -39.38 57.92
C MET A 1 8.42 -38.03 57.25
N ALA A 2 8.49 -38.07 55.92
CA ALA A 2 8.91 -36.96 55.08
C ALA A 2 7.89 -35.82 55.03
N PHE A 3 8.45 -34.61 54.90
CA PHE A 3 7.82 -33.38 54.46
C PHE A 3 7.02 -33.57 53.15
N MET A 4 5.81 -33.02 53.09
CA MET A 4 5.36 -32.33 51.88
C MET A 4 4.29 -31.29 52.24
N ALA A 5 4.73 -30.03 52.25
CA ALA A 5 3.88 -28.86 52.31
C ALA A 5 3.18 -28.72 50.95
N VAL A 6 1.84 -28.65 50.97
CA VAL A 6 1.05 -28.25 49.80
C VAL A 6 0.94 -26.73 49.84
N THR A 7 1.76 -26.07 49.04
CA THR A 7 1.79 -24.62 48.84
C THR A 7 0.50 -24.19 48.13
N LEU A 8 -0.34 -23.40 48.79
CA LEU A 8 -1.40 -22.63 48.16
C LEU A 8 -0.75 -21.63 47.19
N LEU A 9 -0.76 -21.93 45.89
CA LEU A 9 -0.53 -20.92 44.86
C LEU A 9 -1.82 -20.14 44.63
N LEU A 10 -1.75 -18.87 45.02
CA LEU A 10 -2.70 -17.81 44.70
C LEU A 10 -2.85 -17.69 43.18
N CYS A 11 -3.99 -18.13 42.65
CA CYS A 11 -4.46 -17.70 41.34
C CYS A 11 -4.91 -16.25 41.42
N SER A 12 -3.95 -15.31 41.28
CA SER A 12 -4.28 -13.95 40.86
C SER A 12 -4.82 -14.04 39.44
N ALA A 13 -6.15 -14.02 39.32
CA ALA A 13 -6.81 -13.82 38.04
C ALA A 13 -6.42 -12.43 37.51
N CYS A 14 -5.44 -12.40 36.61
CA CYS A 14 -5.31 -11.27 35.69
C CYS A 14 -6.62 -11.17 34.92
N GLU A 15 -7.29 -10.03 35.02
CA GLU A 15 -8.37 -9.65 34.11
C GLU A 15 -7.83 -9.61 32.68
N LEU A 16 -7.87 -10.76 32.01
CA LEU A 16 -7.90 -10.83 30.55
C LEU A 16 -9.20 -10.14 30.13
N LYS A 17 -9.13 -8.83 29.93
CA LYS A 17 -10.11 -8.08 29.15
C LYS A 17 -10.03 -8.58 27.71
N PHE A 18 -10.68 -9.72 27.45
CA PHE A 18 -11.14 -10.04 26.13
C PHE A 18 -12.04 -8.88 25.69
N LYS A 19 -11.60 -8.13 24.69
CA LYS A 19 -12.51 -7.26 23.94
C LYS A 19 -13.70 -8.15 23.52
N PRO A 20 -14.95 -7.75 23.79
CA PRO A 20 -16.08 -8.50 23.30
C PRO A 20 -15.93 -8.62 21.78
N ASN A 21 -16.25 -9.80 21.27
CA ASN A 21 -16.44 -10.06 19.87
C ASN A 21 -17.51 -9.08 19.37
N GLU A 22 -17.08 -7.91 18.90
CA GLU A 22 -17.90 -7.07 18.05
C GLU A 22 -18.24 -7.97 16.87
N GLU A 23 -19.53 -8.29 16.74
CA GLU A 23 -20.11 -8.68 15.47
C GLU A 23 -19.45 -7.81 14.41
N ALA A 24 -18.85 -8.42 13.38
CA ALA A 24 -18.08 -7.73 12.37
C ALA A 24 -18.97 -6.70 11.63
N GLU A 25 -19.16 -5.53 12.24
CA GLU A 25 -19.34 -4.29 11.52
C GLU A 25 -18.15 -4.27 10.56
N ALA A 26 -18.46 -4.42 9.27
CA ALA A 26 -17.45 -4.38 8.22
C ALA A 26 -16.60 -3.13 8.48
N ALA A 27 -15.38 -3.34 8.99
CA ALA A 27 -14.53 -2.26 9.43
C ALA A 27 -14.45 -1.26 8.28
N VAL A 28 -14.85 -0.02 8.54
CA VAL A 28 -14.88 1.02 7.52
C VAL A 28 -13.49 1.09 6.91
N LEU A 29 -13.40 0.86 5.59
CA LEU A 29 -12.13 0.90 4.88
C LEU A 29 -11.47 2.25 5.17
N SER A 30 -10.37 2.19 5.92
CA SER A 30 -9.59 3.35 6.34
C SER A 30 -8.11 2.98 6.39
N VAL A 31 -7.26 3.95 6.06
CA VAL A 31 -5.81 3.80 6.08
C VAL A 31 -5.34 3.80 7.53
N GLN A 32 -4.74 2.68 7.94
CA GLN A 32 -4.10 2.52 9.24
C GLN A 32 -2.86 3.42 9.34
N ARG A 33 -2.72 4.14 10.45
CA ARG A 33 -1.72 5.19 10.64
C ARG A 33 -0.44 4.67 11.29
N TYR A 34 0.20 3.67 10.67
CA TYR A 34 1.49 3.13 11.11
C TYR A 34 2.59 4.21 11.09
N ASP A 35 2.55 5.12 10.12
CA ASP A 35 3.39 6.32 9.98
C ASP A 35 3.49 7.16 11.28
N ARG A 36 2.43 7.21 12.08
CA ARG A 36 2.43 7.97 13.35
C ARG A 36 3.22 7.28 14.45
N LEU A 37 3.21 5.95 14.48
CA LEU A 37 4.06 5.17 15.40
C LEU A 37 5.51 5.30 14.98
N GLU A 38 5.75 5.13 13.68
CA GLU A 38 7.05 5.28 13.04
C GLU A 38 7.64 6.66 13.34
N SER A 39 6.95 7.75 12.99
CA SER A 39 7.44 9.11 13.23
C SER A 39 7.77 9.36 14.70
N ARG A 40 6.87 8.98 15.62
CA ARG A 40 7.09 9.16 17.06
C ARG A 40 8.37 8.44 17.52
N TYR A 41 8.61 7.22 17.06
CA TYR A 41 9.86 6.52 17.35
C TYR A 41 11.07 7.24 16.74
N LEU A 42 11.00 7.59 15.46
CA LEU A 42 12.13 8.13 14.70
C LEU A 42 12.52 9.57 15.07
N THR A 43 11.59 10.34 15.64
CA THR A 43 11.81 11.73 16.06
C THR A 43 12.18 11.86 17.54
N THR A 44 11.64 10.99 18.41
CA THR A 44 11.82 11.12 19.87
C THR A 44 12.56 9.97 20.52
N GLY A 45 12.75 8.84 19.83
CA GLY A 45 13.27 7.60 20.42
C GLY A 45 12.29 6.89 21.34
N ASP A 46 10.97 7.15 21.22
CA ASP A 46 9.93 6.51 22.04
C ASP A 46 9.86 4.99 21.83
N PHE A 47 10.48 4.24 22.74
CA PHE A 47 10.47 2.77 22.70
C PHE A 47 9.08 2.15 22.87
N SER A 48 8.10 2.86 23.43
CA SER A 48 6.72 2.36 23.48
C SER A 48 6.08 2.36 22.09
N ALA A 49 6.39 3.37 21.26
CA ALA A 49 5.98 3.41 19.87
C ALA A 49 6.61 2.26 19.09
N LEU A 50 7.93 2.04 19.26
CA LEU A 50 8.62 0.90 18.67
C LEU A 50 8.02 -0.45 19.11
N GLN A 51 7.64 -0.59 20.37
CA GLN A 51 6.98 -1.81 20.85
C GLN A 51 5.64 -2.02 20.12
N GLN A 52 4.82 -0.98 20.01
CA GLN A 52 3.55 -1.03 19.27
C GLN A 52 3.74 -1.36 17.79
N MET A 53 4.77 -0.79 17.14
CA MET A 53 5.12 -1.15 15.76
C MET A 53 5.36 -2.66 15.63
N ASN A 54 6.12 -3.24 16.55
CA ASN A 54 6.46 -4.67 16.52
C ASN A 54 5.32 -5.60 16.95
N THR A 55 4.34 -5.13 17.73
CA THR A 55 3.20 -5.96 18.17
C THR A 55 2.00 -5.84 17.24
N ASP A 56 1.69 -4.63 16.82
CA ASP A 56 0.44 -4.30 16.10
C ASP A 56 0.66 -4.30 14.59
N TYR A 57 1.90 -4.02 14.13
CA TYR A 57 2.30 -3.95 12.73
C TYR A 57 3.60 -4.74 12.43
N PRO A 58 3.70 -6.03 12.84
CA PRO A 58 4.95 -6.78 12.74
C PRO A 58 5.43 -7.00 11.29
N ILE A 59 4.50 -7.17 10.36
CA ILE A 59 4.82 -7.42 8.94
C ILE A 59 5.30 -6.14 8.28
N GLU A 60 4.61 -5.03 8.53
CA GLU A 60 4.92 -3.70 8.01
C GLU A 60 6.29 -3.24 8.54
N THR A 61 6.52 -3.40 9.85
CA THR A 61 7.79 -3.05 10.50
C THR A 61 8.95 -3.84 9.93
N ARG A 62 8.80 -5.16 9.78
CA ARG A 62 9.82 -6.01 9.17
C ARG A 62 10.05 -5.63 7.71
N THR A 63 9.00 -5.40 6.94
CA THR A 63 9.11 -5.06 5.51
C THR A 63 9.84 -3.73 5.32
N LEU A 64 9.50 -2.71 6.11
CA LEU A 64 10.19 -1.42 6.09
C LEU A 64 11.68 -1.59 6.39
N ILE A 65 12.03 -2.26 7.50
CA ILE A 65 13.43 -2.38 7.95
C ILE A 65 14.26 -3.27 7.03
N GLU A 66 13.76 -4.46 6.67
CA GLU A 66 14.55 -5.49 5.98
C GLU A 66 14.52 -5.36 4.46
N LYS A 67 13.39 -4.94 3.88
CA LYS A 67 13.18 -4.96 2.42
C LYS A 67 13.31 -3.58 1.79
N MET A 68 12.73 -2.56 2.41
CA MET A 68 12.79 -1.20 1.88
C MET A 68 14.11 -0.52 2.25
N LEU A 69 14.37 -0.35 3.55
CA LEU A 69 15.54 0.36 4.04
C LEU A 69 16.81 -0.50 4.08
N GLN A 70 16.65 -1.82 4.04
CA GLN A 70 17.74 -2.81 4.02
C GLN A 70 18.74 -2.62 5.19
N LEU A 71 18.22 -2.31 6.38
CA LEU A 71 19.02 -2.01 7.57
C LEU A 71 19.49 -3.26 8.31
N GLY A 72 19.30 -4.47 7.77
CA GLY A 72 19.59 -5.73 8.44
C GLY A 72 18.32 -6.47 8.82
N THR A 73 18.43 -7.46 9.71
CA THR A 73 17.30 -8.31 10.12
C THR A 73 16.65 -7.81 11.41
N ILE A 74 15.35 -8.01 11.54
CA ILE A 74 14.56 -7.59 12.71
C ILE A 74 14.99 -8.30 14.00
N THR A 75 15.71 -9.42 13.88
CA THR A 75 16.23 -10.20 15.03
C THR A 75 17.58 -9.72 15.53
N ASP A 76 18.25 -8.79 14.83
CA ASP A 76 19.51 -8.21 15.29
C ASP A 76 19.26 -7.34 16.53
N ALA A 77 20.02 -7.59 17.60
CA ALA A 77 19.89 -6.88 18.87
C ALA A 77 20.08 -5.35 18.73
N ASN A 78 20.77 -4.89 17.68
CA ASN A 78 21.00 -3.47 17.43
C ASN A 78 20.12 -2.87 16.32
N ILE A 79 19.15 -3.63 15.78
CA ILE A 79 18.35 -3.19 14.63
C ILE A 79 17.57 -1.90 14.93
N SER A 80 16.98 -1.79 16.12
CA SER A 80 16.21 -0.63 16.54
C SER A 80 17.06 0.63 16.52
N ASN A 81 18.26 0.57 17.10
CA ASN A 81 19.18 1.72 17.10
C ASN A 81 19.62 2.08 15.67
N ARG A 82 19.89 1.10 14.81
CA ARG A 82 20.23 1.37 13.40
C ARG A 82 19.08 2.04 12.67
N PHE A 83 17.85 1.60 12.91
CA PHE A 83 16.64 2.19 12.35
C PHE A 83 16.47 3.64 12.81
N LEU A 84 16.56 3.90 14.12
CA LEU A 84 16.52 5.26 14.66
C LEU A 84 17.63 6.14 14.08
N MET A 85 18.87 5.65 14.05
CA MET A 85 20.05 6.37 13.56
C MET A 85 19.94 6.72 12.08
N PHE A 86 19.35 5.85 11.26
CA PHE A 86 19.17 6.09 9.83
C PHE A 86 18.38 7.38 9.57
N TYR A 87 17.35 7.66 10.38
CA TYR A 87 16.52 8.87 10.23
C TYR A 87 17.04 10.11 10.96
N GLN A 88 18.17 10.05 11.69
CA GLN A 88 18.67 11.22 12.42
C GLN A 88 19.24 12.33 11.53
N ASP A 89 19.45 12.09 10.24
CA ASP A 89 19.83 13.17 9.32
C ASP A 89 18.72 14.22 9.22
N SER A 90 19.12 15.50 9.19
CA SER A 90 18.21 16.64 9.11
C SER A 90 17.24 16.60 7.92
N THR A 91 17.64 16.01 6.79
CA THR A 91 16.80 15.87 5.61
C THR A 91 15.65 14.90 5.86
N LEU A 92 15.93 13.76 6.52
CA LEU A 92 14.93 12.74 6.82
C LEU A 92 14.01 13.18 7.95
N GLN A 93 14.53 13.90 8.96
CA GLN A 93 13.70 14.52 9.99
C GLN A 93 12.73 15.55 9.41
N ALA A 94 13.21 16.40 8.48
CA ALA A 94 12.34 17.34 7.78
C ALA A 94 11.28 16.63 6.93
N LEU A 95 11.65 15.55 6.24
CA LEU A 95 10.72 14.74 5.44
C LEU A 95 9.60 14.13 6.30
N ILE A 96 9.94 13.59 7.47
CA ILE A 96 8.95 13.06 8.43
C ILE A 96 7.98 14.19 8.85
N ALA A 97 8.51 15.33 9.29
CA ALA A 97 7.69 16.44 9.77
C ALA A 97 6.78 17.00 8.66
N ASP A 98 7.29 17.14 7.44
CA ASP A 98 6.51 17.60 6.29
C ASP A 98 5.39 16.61 5.96
N ALA A 99 5.69 15.30 5.95
CA ALA A 99 4.70 14.26 5.68
C ALA A 99 3.61 14.19 6.76
N GLU A 100 3.97 14.31 8.05
CA GLU A 100 2.99 14.40 9.14
C GLU A 100 2.03 15.58 8.96
N ALA A 101 2.56 16.74 8.56
CA ALA A 101 1.77 17.93 8.33
C ALA A 101 0.83 17.79 7.11
N GLU A 102 1.35 17.32 5.97
CA GLU A 102 0.57 17.13 4.73
C GLU A 102 -0.53 16.07 4.90
N TYR A 103 -0.28 15.04 5.71
CA TYR A 103 -1.18 13.90 5.92
C TYR A 103 -1.81 13.88 7.32
N ALA A 104 -1.98 15.06 7.93
CA ALA A 104 -2.73 15.20 9.17
C ALA A 104 -4.19 14.71 8.99
N ASN A 105 -4.79 14.99 7.82
CA ASN A 105 -6.09 14.48 7.39
C ASN A 105 -5.91 13.44 6.27
N MET A 106 -6.72 12.37 6.28
CA MET A 106 -6.70 11.29 5.28
C MET A 106 -8.11 10.98 4.74
N ASP A 107 -9.10 11.83 5.02
CA ASP A 107 -10.52 11.53 4.77
C ASP A 107 -10.82 11.41 3.28
N ASP A 108 -10.18 12.23 2.46
CA ASP A 108 -10.27 12.18 1.00
C ASP A 108 -9.70 10.87 0.42
N ILE A 109 -8.60 10.37 1.00
CA ILE A 109 -7.96 9.11 0.60
C ILE A 109 -8.83 7.93 1.04
N ASN A 110 -9.29 7.94 2.29
CA ASN A 110 -10.17 6.92 2.86
C ASN A 110 -11.46 6.79 2.05
N GLN A 111 -12.12 7.92 1.76
CA GLN A 111 -13.35 7.95 0.99
C GLN A 111 -13.14 7.44 -0.43
N GLN A 112 -12.07 7.86 -1.11
CA GLN A 112 -11.76 7.39 -2.46
C GLN A 112 -11.46 5.88 -2.51
N LEU A 113 -10.70 5.35 -1.54
CA LEU A 113 -10.45 3.91 -1.44
C LEU A 113 -11.76 3.15 -1.21
N LYS A 114 -12.58 3.59 -0.25
CA LYS A 114 -13.88 2.98 0.06
C LYS A 114 -14.77 2.89 -1.18
N GLU A 115 -15.03 4.01 -1.85
CA GLU A 115 -15.89 4.02 -3.03
C GLU A 115 -15.34 3.18 -4.19
N SER A 116 -14.01 3.16 -4.35
CA SER A 116 -13.36 2.37 -5.39
C SER A 116 -13.51 0.86 -5.12
N PHE A 117 -13.34 0.43 -3.87
CA PHE A 117 -13.54 -0.97 -3.48
C PHE A 117 -15.00 -1.39 -3.48
N GLU A 118 -15.94 -0.51 -3.13
CA GLU A 118 -17.38 -0.76 -3.31
C GLU A 118 -17.70 -1.08 -4.78
N ARG A 119 -17.12 -0.32 -5.72
CA ARG A 119 -17.29 -0.57 -7.16
C ARG A 119 -16.57 -1.84 -7.63
N LEU A 120 -15.35 -2.10 -7.16
CA LEU A 120 -14.60 -3.31 -7.51
C LEU A 120 -15.31 -4.57 -7.00
N ASN A 121 -15.74 -4.59 -5.74
CA ASN A 121 -16.45 -5.72 -5.13
C ASN A 121 -17.81 -5.97 -5.78
N ALA A 122 -18.48 -4.92 -6.29
CA ALA A 122 -19.69 -5.10 -7.08
C ALA A 122 -19.45 -5.82 -8.42
N TRP A 123 -18.24 -5.72 -9.00
CA TRP A 123 -17.87 -6.41 -10.25
C TRP A 123 -17.18 -7.74 -10.02
N MET A 124 -16.49 -7.90 -8.89
CA MET A 124 -15.66 -9.04 -8.51
C MET A 124 -15.86 -9.33 -7.00
N PRO A 125 -16.98 -9.97 -6.61
CA PRO A 125 -17.33 -10.16 -5.19
C PRO A 125 -16.32 -10.98 -4.37
N GLU A 126 -15.51 -11.79 -5.04
CA GLU A 126 -14.44 -12.59 -4.44
C GLU A 126 -13.13 -11.82 -4.18
N LEU A 127 -13.00 -10.60 -4.72
CA LEU A 127 -11.81 -9.77 -4.55
C LEU A 127 -11.64 -9.42 -3.07
N GLN A 128 -10.55 -9.88 -2.47
CA GLN A 128 -10.29 -9.70 -1.04
C GLN A 128 -9.78 -8.30 -0.74
N GLN A 129 -10.58 -7.44 -0.13
CA GLN A 129 -10.14 -6.10 0.26
C GLN A 129 -8.91 -6.17 1.19
N PRO A 130 -7.76 -5.57 0.81
CA PRO A 130 -6.58 -5.56 1.67
C PRO A 130 -6.72 -4.49 2.77
N SER A 131 -5.94 -4.64 3.82
CA SER A 131 -5.70 -3.55 4.78
C SER A 131 -4.79 -2.49 4.15
N PHE A 132 -5.17 -1.22 4.25
CA PHE A 132 -4.31 -0.12 3.83
C PHE A 132 -3.58 0.46 5.03
N TYR A 133 -2.29 0.75 4.90
CA TYR A 133 -1.53 1.43 5.94
C TYR A 133 -0.62 2.51 5.34
N ALA A 134 -0.33 3.55 6.12
CA ALA A 134 0.60 4.60 5.76
C ALA A 134 1.95 4.41 6.47
N GLN A 135 3.04 4.78 5.81
CA GLN A 135 4.42 4.71 6.33
C GLN A 135 5.31 5.83 5.74
N ILE A 136 6.53 5.97 6.26
CA ILE A 136 7.58 6.85 5.71
C ILE A 136 8.73 6.00 5.17
N GLY A 137 8.84 5.87 3.85
CA GLY A 137 9.75 4.93 3.19
C GLY A 137 11.15 5.47 2.85
N ALA A 138 11.52 6.66 3.33
CA ALA A 138 12.75 7.37 2.95
C ALA A 138 12.94 7.51 1.43
N LEU A 139 11.85 7.80 0.72
CA LEU A 139 11.75 7.97 -0.73
C LEU A 139 12.04 6.70 -1.57
N ASP A 140 12.10 5.51 -0.96
CA ASP A 140 12.34 4.26 -1.69
C ASP A 140 11.16 3.91 -2.64
N GLN A 141 10.20 3.12 -2.14
CA GLN A 141 9.04 2.65 -2.91
C GLN A 141 7.77 3.42 -2.56
N SER A 142 6.93 3.73 -3.55
CA SER A 142 5.66 4.45 -3.34
C SER A 142 4.57 3.59 -2.71
N ILE A 143 4.37 2.39 -3.25
CA ILE A 143 3.37 1.42 -2.79
C ILE A 143 4.06 0.10 -2.50
N VAL A 144 3.74 -0.52 -1.36
CA VAL A 144 4.25 -1.82 -0.95
C VAL A 144 3.09 -2.80 -0.87
N VAL A 145 3.12 -3.86 -1.66
CA VAL A 145 2.04 -4.87 -1.65
C VAL A 145 2.48 -6.09 -0.86
N GLY A 146 1.78 -6.36 0.24
CA GLY A 146 1.88 -7.57 1.04
C GLY A 146 0.83 -8.60 0.66
N GLU A 147 0.75 -9.71 1.41
CA GLU A 147 -0.21 -10.79 1.16
C GLU A 147 -1.67 -10.33 1.34
N HIS A 148 -1.93 -9.51 2.35
CA HIS A 148 -3.26 -8.97 2.68
C HIS A 148 -3.22 -7.46 2.99
N SER A 149 -2.15 -6.77 2.61
CA SER A 149 -1.96 -5.35 2.90
C SER A 149 -1.37 -4.56 1.74
N VAL A 150 -1.65 -3.26 1.74
CA VAL A 150 -1.08 -2.28 0.80
C VAL A 150 -0.56 -1.09 1.61
N GLY A 151 0.76 -0.95 1.63
CA GLY A 151 1.48 0.13 2.27
C GLY A 151 1.62 1.34 1.36
N ILE A 152 1.38 2.53 1.92
CA ILE A 152 1.47 3.82 1.24
C ILE A 152 2.63 4.60 1.87
N SER A 153 3.72 4.77 1.12
CA SER A 153 4.84 5.62 1.55
C SER A 153 4.46 7.08 1.29
N LEU A 154 3.97 7.77 2.31
CA LEU A 154 3.40 9.13 2.20
C LEU A 154 4.42 10.14 1.67
N ASP A 155 5.68 9.94 2.04
CA ASP A 155 6.83 10.72 1.61
C ASP A 155 7.12 10.62 0.10
N LYS A 156 6.41 9.76 -0.66
CA LYS A 156 6.45 9.67 -2.13
C LYS A 156 5.37 10.50 -2.83
N TYR A 157 4.49 11.16 -2.07
CA TYR A 157 3.34 11.88 -2.59
C TYR A 157 3.24 13.34 -2.08
N MET A 158 4.35 13.98 -1.74
CA MET A 158 4.45 15.35 -1.19
C MET A 158 4.16 16.47 -2.22
N GLY A 159 3.81 16.11 -3.46
CA GLY A 159 3.58 17.05 -4.55
C GLY A 159 4.79 17.15 -5.49
N SER A 160 4.52 17.32 -6.79
CA SER A 160 5.54 17.29 -7.84
C SER A 160 6.65 18.35 -7.69
N GLU A 161 6.33 19.43 -6.97
CA GLU A 161 7.22 20.56 -6.72
C GLU A 161 7.92 20.52 -5.34
N TYR A 162 7.70 19.47 -4.55
CA TYR A 162 8.34 19.30 -3.25
C TYR A 162 9.88 19.43 -3.40
N PRO A 163 10.55 20.35 -2.67
CA PRO A 163 11.95 20.70 -2.93
C PRO A 163 12.92 19.53 -2.93
N LEU A 164 12.71 18.55 -2.04
CA LEU A 164 13.58 17.38 -1.94
C LEU A 164 13.55 16.53 -3.22
N TYR A 165 12.38 16.40 -3.86
CA TYR A 165 12.25 15.60 -5.08
C TYR A 165 13.07 16.15 -6.23
N LYS A 166 13.28 17.47 -6.30
CA LYS A 166 14.06 18.11 -7.37
C LYS A 166 15.53 17.69 -7.36
N LYS A 167 16.02 17.14 -6.25
CA LYS A 167 17.39 16.61 -6.11
C LYS A 167 17.55 15.19 -6.66
N PHE A 168 16.48 14.38 -6.61
CA PHE A 168 16.57 12.93 -6.85
C PHE A 168 15.75 12.43 -8.05
N TYR A 169 14.76 13.19 -8.50
CA TYR A 169 13.82 12.78 -9.54
C TYR A 169 13.74 13.77 -10.68
N THR A 170 13.58 13.24 -11.89
CA THR A 170 13.29 14.03 -13.09
C THR A 170 11.89 14.64 -13.04
N ALA A 171 11.61 15.67 -13.86
CA ALA A 171 10.28 16.27 -13.93
C ALA A 171 9.19 15.24 -14.32
N GLN A 172 9.54 14.29 -15.20
CA GLN A 172 8.63 13.22 -15.60
C GLN A 172 8.28 12.28 -14.44
N GLN A 173 9.27 11.87 -13.64
CA GLN A 173 9.03 11.04 -12.45
C GLN A 173 8.17 11.77 -11.41
N ARG A 174 8.42 13.06 -11.19
CA ARG A 174 7.67 13.86 -10.22
C ARG A 174 6.23 14.13 -10.62
N ALA A 175 5.87 13.99 -11.89
CA ALA A 175 4.53 14.29 -12.40
C ALA A 175 3.42 13.47 -11.72
N THR A 176 3.75 12.31 -11.17
CA THR A 176 2.83 11.43 -10.45
C THR A 176 3.09 11.36 -8.94
N MET A 177 4.03 12.16 -8.41
CA MET A 177 4.41 12.15 -6.99
C MET A 177 3.59 13.15 -6.18
N SER A 178 2.26 13.04 -6.27
CA SER A 178 1.33 13.92 -5.53
C SER A 178 0.18 13.12 -4.91
N ARG A 179 -0.43 13.68 -3.86
CA ARG A 179 -1.56 13.11 -3.14
C ARG A 179 -2.65 12.48 -4.02
N THR A 180 -2.96 13.10 -5.18
CA THR A 180 -3.97 12.62 -6.12
C THR A 180 -3.67 11.26 -6.73
N TYR A 181 -2.40 10.83 -6.71
CA TYR A 181 -1.92 9.55 -7.22
C TYR A 181 -1.88 8.42 -6.18
N ILE A 182 -2.09 8.70 -4.89
CA ILE A 182 -2.07 7.66 -3.84
C ILE A 182 -3.05 6.54 -4.15
N VAL A 183 -4.34 6.88 -4.28
CA VAL A 183 -5.40 5.87 -4.48
C VAL A 183 -5.29 5.16 -5.84
N PRO A 184 -5.09 5.83 -7.00
CA PRO A 184 -4.92 5.09 -8.26
C PRO A 184 -3.70 4.17 -8.24
N ASP A 185 -2.59 4.55 -7.59
CA ASP A 185 -1.42 3.68 -7.47
C ASP A 185 -1.72 2.49 -6.55
N CYS A 186 -2.37 2.71 -5.40
CA CYS A 186 -2.82 1.64 -4.51
C CYS A 186 -3.63 0.58 -5.28
N LEU A 187 -4.63 1.02 -6.05
CA LEU A 187 -5.48 0.13 -6.83
C LEU A 187 -4.71 -0.55 -7.96
N THR A 188 -3.79 0.17 -8.63
CA THR A 188 -2.97 -0.37 -9.72
C THR A 188 -2.08 -1.50 -9.23
N PHE A 189 -1.27 -1.25 -8.19
CA PHE A 189 -0.34 -2.24 -7.66
C PHE A 189 -1.05 -3.41 -6.99
N TYR A 190 -2.17 -3.16 -6.32
CA TYR A 190 -2.99 -4.23 -5.77
C TYR A 190 -3.61 -5.10 -6.89
N LEU A 191 -4.19 -4.52 -7.94
CA LEU A 191 -4.74 -5.32 -9.03
C LEU A 191 -3.65 -6.10 -9.79
N LEU A 192 -2.43 -5.54 -9.92
CA LEU A 192 -1.29 -6.26 -10.51
C LEU A 192 -0.86 -7.46 -9.67
N SER A 193 -0.98 -7.42 -8.35
CA SER A 193 -0.64 -8.56 -7.50
C SER A 193 -1.67 -9.69 -7.59
N ILE A 194 -2.95 -9.34 -7.79
CA ILE A 194 -4.03 -10.32 -7.95
C ILE A 194 -4.11 -10.88 -9.38
N TYR A 195 -3.85 -10.04 -10.38
CA TYR A 195 -3.89 -10.38 -11.79
C TYR A 195 -2.52 -10.20 -12.44
N PRO A 196 -1.50 -10.99 -12.06
CA PRO A 196 -0.18 -10.87 -12.63
C PRO A 196 -0.16 -11.31 -14.10
N MET A 197 0.76 -10.75 -14.87
CA MET A 197 1.06 -11.26 -16.20
C MET A 197 1.92 -12.53 -16.10
N ASP A 198 1.41 -13.62 -16.66
CA ASP A 198 2.19 -14.85 -16.84
C ASP A 198 3.40 -14.61 -17.78
N ASP A 199 4.53 -15.21 -17.43
CA ASP A 199 5.76 -15.24 -18.24
C ASP A 199 6.26 -13.83 -18.64
N PHE A 200 6.12 -12.87 -17.71
CA PHE A 200 6.38 -11.44 -17.94
C PHE A 200 7.68 -11.18 -18.70
N ASP A 201 8.78 -11.83 -18.30
CA ASP A 201 10.13 -11.61 -18.86
C ASP A 201 10.24 -11.97 -20.35
N ASN A 202 9.43 -12.90 -20.85
CA ASN A 202 9.44 -13.32 -22.26
C ASN A 202 8.34 -12.65 -23.12
N ARG A 203 7.42 -11.89 -22.50
CA ARG A 203 6.37 -11.15 -23.21
C ARG A 203 6.93 -9.94 -23.95
N SER A 204 6.29 -9.59 -25.08
CA SER A 204 6.63 -8.38 -25.83
C SER A 204 6.31 -7.11 -25.03
N GLN A 205 6.96 -5.99 -25.35
CA GLN A 205 6.67 -4.71 -24.69
C GLN A 205 5.18 -4.32 -24.88
N LEU A 206 4.63 -4.51 -26.08
CA LEU A 206 3.22 -4.27 -26.35
C LEU A 206 2.28 -5.11 -25.48
N ASP A 207 2.61 -6.38 -25.21
CA ASP A 207 1.83 -7.21 -24.29
C ASP A 207 1.82 -6.60 -22.88
N ARG A 208 3.00 -6.23 -22.37
CA ARG A 208 3.16 -5.62 -21.04
C ARG A 208 2.37 -4.31 -20.94
N ASP A 209 2.44 -3.46 -21.96
CA ASP A 209 1.74 -2.18 -22.00
C ASP A 209 0.23 -2.34 -22.13
N LEU A 210 -0.27 -3.33 -22.88
CA LEU A 210 -1.69 -3.65 -22.94
C LEU A 210 -2.21 -4.19 -21.62
N HIS A 211 -1.44 -5.04 -20.95
CA HIS A 211 -1.78 -5.53 -19.61
C HIS A 211 -1.87 -4.39 -18.60
N MET A 212 -0.88 -3.49 -18.58
CA MET A 212 -0.94 -2.27 -17.79
C MET A 212 -2.15 -1.40 -18.18
N GLY A 213 -2.43 -1.28 -19.48
CA GLY A 213 -3.59 -0.56 -20.00
C GLY A 213 -4.93 -1.12 -19.51
N LYS A 214 -5.07 -2.45 -19.36
CA LYS A 214 -6.25 -3.07 -18.75
C LYS A 214 -6.39 -2.67 -17.30
N ILE A 215 -5.32 -2.79 -16.51
CA ILE A 215 -5.29 -2.43 -15.09
C ILE A 215 -5.66 -0.95 -14.92
N MET A 216 -4.97 -0.06 -15.62
CA MET A 216 -5.24 1.38 -15.59
C MET A 216 -6.69 1.73 -16.00
N TRP A 217 -7.25 1.04 -17.00
CA TRP A 217 -8.64 1.23 -17.39
C TRP A 217 -9.60 0.80 -16.28
N VAL A 218 -9.35 -0.33 -15.62
CA VAL A 218 -10.15 -0.79 -14.48
C VAL A 218 -10.04 0.18 -13.31
N VAL A 219 -8.85 0.71 -13.02
CA VAL A 219 -8.64 1.72 -11.98
C VAL A 219 -9.44 2.98 -12.29
N ASN A 220 -9.36 3.52 -13.51
CA ASN A 220 -10.19 4.67 -13.90
C ASN A 220 -11.68 4.42 -13.67
N LYS A 221 -12.16 3.22 -14.05
CA LYS A 221 -13.55 2.84 -13.87
C LYS A 221 -13.92 2.70 -12.40
N ALA A 222 -13.09 2.04 -11.59
CA ALA A 222 -13.29 1.85 -10.15
C ALA A 222 -13.33 3.20 -9.42
N MET A 223 -12.47 4.13 -9.81
CA MET A 223 -12.43 5.46 -9.23
C MET A 223 -13.50 6.40 -9.80
N ASN A 224 -14.19 6.01 -10.88
CA ASN A 224 -15.09 6.86 -11.65
C ASN A 224 -14.45 8.19 -12.12
N LYS A 225 -13.18 8.13 -12.55
CA LYS A 225 -12.41 9.28 -13.08
C LYS A 225 -11.35 8.84 -14.08
N GLU A 226 -11.03 9.70 -15.05
CA GLU A 226 -9.95 9.46 -16.01
C GLU A 226 -8.58 9.89 -15.45
N VAL A 227 -7.98 9.09 -14.56
CA VAL A 227 -6.63 9.33 -14.05
C VAL A 227 -5.58 9.01 -15.11
N PHE A 228 -5.70 7.83 -15.72
CA PHE A 228 -4.77 7.33 -16.72
C PHE A 228 -5.32 7.53 -18.13
N THR A 229 -4.56 8.19 -19.01
CA THR A 229 -5.04 8.59 -20.35
C THR A 229 -4.15 8.08 -21.50
N THR A 230 -3.37 7.04 -21.23
CA THR A 230 -2.43 6.44 -22.19
C THR A 230 -3.13 5.92 -23.45
N SER A 231 -2.38 5.76 -24.54
CA SER A 231 -2.89 5.13 -25.79
C SER A 231 -3.44 3.73 -25.54
N TYR A 232 -2.85 2.98 -24.60
CA TYR A 232 -3.31 1.66 -24.19
C TYR A 232 -4.67 1.71 -23.50
N VAL A 233 -4.89 2.62 -22.53
CA VAL A 233 -6.21 2.80 -21.90
C VAL A 233 -7.30 3.15 -22.94
N LYS A 234 -6.96 4.00 -23.92
CA LYS A 234 -7.86 4.33 -25.04
C LYS A 234 -8.16 3.12 -25.93
N THR A 235 -7.16 2.26 -26.15
CA THR A 235 -7.30 1.01 -26.91
C THR A 235 -8.25 0.04 -26.19
N ILE A 236 -8.06 -0.18 -24.88
CA ILE A 236 -8.94 -1.01 -24.04
C ILE A 236 -10.37 -0.46 -24.04
N SER A 237 -10.53 0.86 -23.87
CA SER A 237 -11.84 1.52 -23.94
C SER A 237 -12.54 1.27 -25.28
N SER A 238 -11.80 1.39 -26.40
CA SER A 238 -12.32 1.13 -27.75
C SER A 238 -12.71 -0.32 -27.96
N TYR A 239 -11.91 -1.26 -27.43
CA TYR A 239 -12.20 -2.69 -27.47
C TYR A 239 -13.50 -3.02 -26.72
N LEU A 240 -13.66 -2.52 -25.49
CA LEU A 240 -14.85 -2.80 -24.69
C LEU A 240 -16.12 -2.14 -25.22
N LYS A 241 -16.02 -0.97 -25.87
CA LYS A 241 -17.16 -0.36 -26.58
C LYS A 241 -17.70 -1.26 -27.69
N ARG A 242 -16.82 -2.03 -28.36
CA ARG A 242 -17.22 -3.02 -29.39
C ARG A 242 -17.69 -4.34 -28.78
N ASN A 243 -17.35 -4.60 -27.52
CA ASN A 243 -17.63 -5.85 -26.82
C ASN A 243 -18.31 -5.60 -25.45
N PRO A 244 -19.52 -5.02 -25.42
CA PRO A 244 -20.15 -4.53 -24.19
C PRO A 244 -20.53 -5.62 -23.18
N LYS A 245 -20.47 -6.90 -23.58
CA LYS A 245 -20.74 -8.05 -22.71
C LYS A 245 -19.53 -8.48 -21.87
N ILE A 246 -18.34 -7.99 -22.18
CA ILE A 246 -17.12 -8.33 -21.43
C ILE A 246 -17.17 -7.62 -20.07
N THR A 247 -17.14 -8.43 -19.01
CA THR A 247 -17.06 -7.94 -17.63
C THR A 247 -15.64 -7.48 -17.27
N VAL A 248 -15.51 -6.72 -16.19
CA VAL A 248 -14.20 -6.28 -15.66
C VAL A 248 -13.32 -7.50 -15.34
N ARG A 249 -13.89 -8.51 -14.68
CA ARG A 249 -13.22 -9.76 -14.37
C ARG A 249 -12.68 -10.44 -15.62
N GLN A 250 -13.54 -10.64 -16.63
CA GLN A 250 -13.14 -11.28 -17.89
C GLN A 250 -12.04 -10.49 -18.62
N LEU A 251 -12.04 -9.16 -18.55
CA LEU A 251 -10.96 -8.34 -19.11
C LEU A 251 -9.62 -8.64 -18.42
N LEU A 252 -9.60 -8.67 -17.09
CA LEU A 252 -8.39 -8.89 -16.28
C LEU A 252 -7.86 -10.32 -16.42
N GLU A 253 -8.75 -11.31 -16.51
CA GLU A 253 -8.40 -12.72 -16.69
C GLU A 253 -8.06 -13.09 -18.15
N CYS A 254 -8.32 -12.20 -19.11
CA CYS A 254 -8.08 -12.46 -20.52
C CYS A 254 -6.58 -12.56 -20.83
N LYS A 255 -6.14 -13.75 -21.27
CA LYS A 255 -4.74 -14.04 -21.65
C LYS A 255 -4.43 -13.82 -23.13
N ASP A 256 -5.45 -13.80 -23.99
CA ASP A 256 -5.30 -13.58 -25.43
C ASP A 256 -5.63 -12.14 -25.80
N ASP A 257 -4.57 -11.35 -25.99
CA ASP A 257 -4.67 -9.94 -26.38
C ASP A 257 -4.68 -9.71 -27.88
N SER A 258 -4.68 -10.76 -28.70
CA SER A 258 -4.68 -10.63 -30.17
C SER A 258 -5.81 -9.73 -30.70
N PRO A 259 -7.07 -9.82 -30.21
CA PRO A 259 -8.15 -8.92 -30.64
C PRO A 259 -7.92 -7.46 -30.24
N ILE A 260 -7.26 -7.23 -29.11
CA ILE A 260 -6.96 -5.89 -28.59
C ILE A 260 -5.78 -5.28 -29.35
N LYS A 261 -4.73 -6.06 -29.59
CA LYS A 261 -3.56 -5.68 -30.38
C LYS A 261 -3.95 -5.21 -31.78
N ALA A 262 -4.89 -5.91 -32.43
CA ALA A 262 -5.38 -5.53 -33.76
C ALA A 262 -6.04 -4.13 -33.81
N LEU A 263 -6.44 -3.59 -32.66
CA LEU A 263 -7.02 -2.25 -32.53
C LEU A 263 -5.99 -1.19 -32.16
N HIS A 264 -4.83 -1.60 -31.63
CA HIS A 264 -3.77 -0.68 -31.28
C HIS A 264 -3.13 -0.15 -32.57
N LYS A 265 -3.06 1.17 -32.69
CA LYS A 265 -2.33 1.86 -33.75
C LYS A 265 -1.34 2.77 -33.04
N ASP A 266 -0.08 2.66 -33.43
CA ASP A 266 1.01 3.51 -32.93
C ASP A 266 0.72 5.00 -33.17
#